data_AF-H4FE33-F1
#
_entry.id   AF-H4FE33-F1
#
_cell.length_a   1.000
_cell.length_b   1.000
_cell.length_c   1.000
_cell.angle_alpha   90.00
_cell.angle_beta   90.00
_cell.angle_gamma   90.00
#
_symmetry.space_group_name_H-M   'P 1'
#
loop_
_entity.id
_entity.type
_entity.pdbx_description
1 polymer ?
#
loop_
_entity_poly.entity_id
_entity_poly.type
_entity_poly.pdbx_seq_one_letter_code
_entity_poly.pdbx_strand_id
1 'polypeptide(L)'
;MMTLDDFKGAVVVMAHPDDEVLWASSILASAKKIIICYNEAPNSGDISHGRRTVFQDFPLKTVVDLAIVESNTYQTTNWRKPEETVYGIRCDRNSDAYAKNFHLLTAALEEHLQAGDVVVTHNPWGEYGHEEHVQVFRAVSHVKRQRDFRMFVSSYVSDRVLYFMERNVPRLGAPSALLATDKALGARLMQHYQAHNCWTWEDGYTWPDYECFYEVSDPDGPLRADERTMSSLPVNVIFLDEQTLVWSRVLRSMRRRLGTMIHRLLRPAHHQPKHKTREA
;
A
#
# COMPACT_ATOMS: atom_id res chain seq x y z
N MET A 1 -24.37 -5.65 -2.78
CA MET A 1 -23.31 -4.81 -2.17
C MET A 1 -22.47 -5.73 -1.29
N MET A 2 -21.16 -5.84 -1.52
CA MET A 2 -20.30 -6.73 -0.72
C MET A 2 -20.12 -6.18 0.69
N THR A 3 -20.13 -7.07 1.66
CA THR A 3 -19.97 -6.81 3.09
C THR A 3 -18.62 -7.32 3.57
N LEU A 4 -18.27 -7.10 4.85
CA LEU A 4 -17.06 -7.65 5.45
C LEU A 4 -16.96 -9.18 5.31
N ASP A 5 -18.09 -9.88 5.37
CA ASP A 5 -18.13 -11.34 5.24
C ASP A 5 -17.70 -11.81 3.84
N ASP A 6 -18.02 -11.04 2.80
CA ASP A 6 -17.64 -11.35 1.42
C ASP A 6 -16.13 -11.14 1.16
N PHE A 7 -15.45 -10.35 2.01
CA PHE A 7 -14.01 -10.16 1.98
C PHE A 7 -13.24 -11.12 2.89
N LYS A 8 -13.93 -11.97 3.68
CA LYS A 8 -13.25 -13.02 4.45
C LYS A 8 -12.53 -13.96 3.49
N GLY A 9 -11.23 -14.10 3.68
CA GLY A 9 -10.39 -14.88 2.78
C GLY A 9 -10.03 -14.17 1.47
N ALA A 10 -10.15 -12.84 1.39
CA ALA A 10 -9.60 -12.08 0.27
C ALA A 10 -8.07 -12.22 0.18
N VAL A 11 -7.54 -12.06 -1.04
CA VAL A 11 -6.10 -11.81 -1.26
C VAL A 11 -5.90 -10.31 -1.32
N VAL A 12 -5.04 -9.78 -0.46
CA VAL A 12 -4.66 -8.37 -0.45
C VAL A 12 -3.31 -8.25 -1.13
N VAL A 13 -3.15 -7.37 -2.12
CA VAL A 13 -1.91 -7.16 -2.87
C VAL A 13 -1.50 -5.70 -2.80
N MET A 14 -0.38 -5.40 -2.16
CA MET A 14 0.09 -4.04 -1.92
C MET A 14 1.54 -3.87 -2.33
N ALA A 15 1.91 -2.64 -2.70
CA ALA A 15 3.22 -2.28 -3.19
C ALA A 15 4.26 -2.40 -2.08
N HIS A 16 4.12 -1.62 -1.02
CA HIS A 16 5.15 -1.49 0.00
C HIS A 16 4.70 -2.06 1.36
N PRO A 17 5.66 -2.53 2.19
CA PRO A 17 5.40 -2.89 3.57
C PRO A 17 4.91 -1.68 4.35
N ASP A 18 3.64 -1.72 4.80
CA ASP A 18 2.82 -0.69 5.47
C ASP A 18 1.55 -0.29 4.68
N ASP A 19 1.57 -0.39 3.36
CA ASP A 19 0.42 -0.02 2.50
C ASP A 19 -0.83 -0.85 2.80
N GLU A 20 -0.69 -2.12 3.16
CA GLU A 20 -1.82 -2.97 3.53
C GLU A 20 -2.52 -2.45 4.77
N VAL A 21 -1.75 -1.91 5.71
CA VAL A 21 -2.26 -1.31 6.93
C VAL A 21 -2.96 -0.01 6.62
N LEU A 22 -2.38 0.81 5.75
CA LEU A 22 -2.91 2.13 5.41
C LEU A 22 -4.21 2.04 4.61
N TRP A 23 -4.28 1.16 3.61
CA TRP A 23 -5.31 1.22 2.56
C TRP A 23 -6.30 0.05 2.55
N ALA A 24 -6.13 -0.94 3.43
CA ALA A 24 -7.02 -2.10 3.54
C ALA A 24 -7.23 -2.62 4.97
N SER A 25 -7.10 -1.73 5.97
CA SER A 25 -7.13 -2.08 7.40
C SER A 25 -8.35 -2.93 7.83
N SER A 26 -9.52 -2.67 7.24
CA SER A 26 -10.80 -3.31 7.62
C SER A 26 -10.87 -4.81 7.33
N ILE A 27 -10.02 -5.31 6.43
CA ILE A 27 -10.08 -6.71 5.96
C ILE A 27 -8.82 -7.52 6.28
N LEU A 28 -7.75 -6.90 6.80
CA LEU A 28 -6.47 -7.58 7.00
C LEU A 28 -6.55 -8.79 7.95
N ALA A 29 -7.33 -8.68 9.02
CA ALA A 29 -7.44 -9.74 10.02
C ALA A 29 -8.01 -11.05 9.46
N SER A 30 -8.82 -10.97 8.40
CA SER A 30 -9.49 -12.10 7.77
C SER A 30 -8.97 -12.44 6.37
N ALA A 31 -7.97 -11.70 5.87
CA ALA A 31 -7.36 -11.96 4.57
C ALA A 31 -6.66 -13.33 4.57
N LYS A 32 -6.91 -14.16 3.55
CA LYS A 32 -6.25 -15.47 3.43
C LYS A 32 -4.77 -15.33 3.10
N LYS A 33 -4.42 -14.24 2.40
CA LYS A 33 -3.07 -13.94 1.94
C LYS A 33 -2.91 -12.44 1.78
N ILE A 34 -1.78 -11.93 2.25
CA ILE A 34 -1.38 -10.52 2.10
C ILE A 34 -0.06 -10.54 1.34
N ILE A 35 -0.07 -10.09 0.11
CA ILE A 35 1.10 -10.08 -0.77
C ILE A 35 1.68 -8.67 -0.75
N ILE A 36 2.96 -8.56 -0.39
CA ILE A 36 3.71 -7.32 -0.42
C ILE A 36 4.77 -7.43 -1.52
N CYS A 37 4.73 -6.47 -2.45
CA CYS A 37 5.49 -6.56 -3.68
C CYS A 37 6.96 -6.17 -3.53
N TYR A 38 7.23 -5.03 -2.89
CA TYR A 38 8.56 -4.45 -2.84
C TYR A 38 9.16 -4.45 -1.44
N ASN A 39 10.33 -5.05 -1.25
CA ASN A 39 10.99 -5.09 0.07
C ASN A 39 12.30 -4.30 0.16
N GLU A 40 12.70 -3.63 -0.92
CA GLU A 40 13.88 -2.76 -0.91
C GLU A 40 13.57 -1.40 -1.51
N ALA A 41 13.99 -0.36 -0.79
CA ALA A 41 13.94 1.04 -1.21
C ALA A 41 15.39 1.50 -1.52
N PRO A 42 15.84 1.52 -2.78
CA PRO A 42 17.25 1.73 -3.14
C PRO A 42 17.90 2.99 -2.55
N ASN A 43 17.12 4.03 -2.27
CA ASN A 43 17.63 5.27 -1.70
C ASN A 43 17.68 5.30 -0.17
N SER A 44 17.26 4.22 0.51
CA SER A 44 17.19 4.16 1.97
C SER A 44 17.62 2.78 2.48
N GLY A 45 18.88 2.70 2.92
CA GLY A 45 19.44 1.48 3.50
C GLY A 45 18.72 1.05 4.78
N ASP A 46 18.32 1.99 5.63
CA ASP A 46 17.60 1.71 6.88
C ASP A 46 16.21 1.12 6.60
N ILE A 47 15.45 1.73 5.68
CA ILE A 47 14.13 1.21 5.28
C ILE A 47 14.27 -0.18 4.65
N SER A 48 15.23 -0.35 3.73
CA SER A 48 15.46 -1.65 3.09
C SER A 48 15.86 -2.73 4.11
N HIS A 49 16.67 -2.40 5.11
CA HIS A 49 16.99 -3.31 6.19
C HIS A 49 15.77 -3.68 7.02
N GLY A 50 14.94 -2.70 7.38
CA GLY A 50 13.68 -2.93 8.08
C GLY A 50 12.75 -3.85 7.30
N ARG A 51 12.50 -3.55 6.03
CA ARG A 51 11.60 -4.32 5.16
C ARG A 51 12.05 -5.77 4.94
N ARG A 52 13.36 -6.03 4.83
CA ARG A 52 13.89 -7.42 4.75
C ARG A 52 13.69 -8.24 6.03
N THR A 53 13.45 -7.61 7.18
CA THR A 53 13.38 -8.29 8.47
C THR A 53 11.99 -8.28 9.10
N VAL A 54 11.15 -7.29 8.76
CA VAL A 54 9.84 -7.06 9.39
C VAL A 54 8.89 -8.25 9.28
N PHE A 55 9.04 -9.06 8.23
CA PHE A 55 8.19 -10.22 8.01
C PHE A 55 8.59 -11.48 8.79
N GLN A 56 9.77 -11.51 9.42
CA GLN A 56 10.26 -12.67 10.17
C GLN A 56 9.43 -12.95 11.43
N ASP A 57 8.95 -11.89 12.09
CA ASP A 57 8.15 -11.93 13.31
C ASP A 57 6.81 -11.21 13.16
N PHE A 58 6.36 -10.98 11.92
CA PHE A 58 5.13 -10.23 11.63
C PHE A 58 3.90 -10.84 12.34
N PRO A 59 2.99 -10.00 12.88
CA PRO A 59 1.80 -10.48 13.58
C PRO A 59 0.84 -11.28 12.70
N LEU A 60 0.74 -10.95 11.40
CA LEU A 60 -0.12 -11.65 10.46
C LEU A 60 0.65 -12.74 9.72
N LYS A 61 0.29 -14.01 9.92
CA LYS A 61 0.99 -15.16 9.33
C LYS A 61 0.64 -15.43 7.87
N THR A 62 -0.29 -14.66 7.32
CA THR A 62 -0.76 -14.77 5.92
C THR A 62 0.05 -13.90 4.96
N VAL A 63 1.09 -13.21 5.45
CA VAL A 63 1.92 -12.34 4.63
C VAL A 63 2.88 -13.12 3.73
N VAL A 64 3.04 -12.65 2.50
CA VAL A 64 3.99 -13.15 1.49
C VAL A 64 4.75 -11.94 0.95
N ASP A 65 6.08 -11.97 1.08
CA ASP A 65 6.97 -10.98 0.51
C ASP A 65 7.48 -11.47 -0.85
N LEU A 66 7.23 -10.72 -1.93
CA LEU A 66 7.72 -11.04 -3.27
C LEU A 66 9.19 -10.64 -3.48
N ALA A 67 9.74 -9.85 -2.56
CA ALA A 67 11.12 -9.42 -2.54
C ALA A 67 11.60 -8.71 -3.82
N ILE A 68 10.73 -7.92 -4.45
CA ILE A 68 11.10 -7.10 -5.60
C ILE A 68 11.74 -5.79 -5.11
N VAL A 69 12.76 -5.33 -5.80
CA VAL A 69 13.39 -4.02 -5.51
C VAL A 69 12.57 -2.91 -6.15
N GLU A 70 12.29 -1.83 -5.42
CA GLU A 70 11.60 -0.66 -5.98
C GLU A 70 12.37 -0.08 -7.18
N SER A 71 11.61 0.45 -8.12
CA SER A 71 12.08 1.26 -9.24
C SER A 71 12.46 2.68 -8.82
N ASN A 72 12.05 3.15 -7.63
CA ASN A 72 12.31 4.49 -7.14
C ASN A 72 11.79 5.58 -8.10
N THR A 73 10.52 5.47 -8.49
CA THR A 73 9.83 6.39 -9.41
C THR A 73 8.98 7.44 -8.69
N TYR A 74 8.92 7.43 -7.35
CA TYR A 74 8.05 8.32 -6.59
C TYR A 74 8.20 9.81 -6.96
N GLN A 75 7.08 10.50 -7.17
CA GLN A 75 6.99 11.93 -7.50
C GLN A 75 7.67 12.33 -8.81
N THR A 76 7.50 11.52 -9.85
CA THR A 76 8.06 11.79 -11.18
C THR A 76 7.00 11.87 -12.26
N THR A 77 5.77 11.41 -11.99
CA THR A 77 4.63 11.60 -12.86
C THR A 77 4.08 13.03 -12.76
N ASN A 78 3.75 13.61 -13.92
CA ASN A 78 2.94 14.82 -13.99
C ASN A 78 1.45 14.51 -13.77
N TRP A 79 0.99 14.57 -12.52
CA TRP A 79 -0.41 14.28 -12.17
C TRP A 79 -1.43 15.30 -12.70
N ARG A 80 -1.00 16.44 -13.25
CA ARG A 80 -1.89 17.37 -13.99
C ARG A 80 -2.20 16.88 -15.40
N LYS A 81 -1.32 16.05 -15.95
CA LYS A 81 -1.47 15.41 -17.26
C LYS A 81 -0.96 13.97 -17.18
N PRO A 82 -1.64 13.10 -16.41
CA PRO A 82 -1.23 11.72 -16.23
C PRO A 82 -1.37 11.00 -17.56
N GLU A 83 -0.36 10.20 -17.90
CA GLU A 83 -0.34 9.40 -19.13
C GLU A 83 -0.12 7.93 -18.77
N GLU A 84 -1.13 7.12 -19.04
CA GLU A 84 -1.10 5.68 -18.80
C GLU A 84 -0.15 5.00 -19.79
N THR A 85 0.55 3.97 -19.32
CA THR A 85 1.38 3.10 -20.14
C THR A 85 0.97 1.65 -19.90
N VAL A 86 1.47 0.73 -20.73
CA VAL A 86 1.27 -0.71 -20.51
C VAL A 86 1.82 -1.21 -19.17
N TYR A 87 2.77 -0.47 -18.57
CA TYR A 87 3.39 -0.79 -17.28
C TYR A 87 2.75 -0.04 -16.09
N GLY A 88 1.79 0.85 -16.38
CA GLY A 88 1.05 1.64 -15.40
C GLY A 88 0.95 3.10 -15.77
N ILE A 89 1.87 3.94 -15.29
CA ILE A 89 1.87 5.38 -15.53
C ILE A 89 3.25 5.84 -16.03
N ARG A 90 3.30 6.89 -16.85
CA ARG A 90 4.57 7.48 -17.28
C ARG A 90 5.26 8.15 -16.08
N CYS A 91 6.48 7.73 -15.83
CA CYS A 91 7.40 8.29 -14.83
C CYS A 91 8.70 8.76 -15.52
N ASP A 92 9.24 9.89 -15.07
CA ASP A 92 10.44 10.49 -15.69
C ASP A 92 11.75 9.82 -15.23
N ARG A 93 11.81 9.38 -13.96
CA ARG A 93 12.99 8.74 -13.37
C ARG A 93 12.84 7.24 -13.43
N ASN A 94 13.91 6.52 -13.78
CA ASN A 94 13.99 5.05 -13.70
C ASN A 94 12.86 4.30 -14.45
N SER A 95 12.38 4.85 -15.58
CA SER A 95 11.31 4.25 -16.39
C SER A 95 11.60 2.81 -16.84
N ASP A 96 12.86 2.48 -17.10
CA ASP A 96 13.26 1.13 -17.51
C ASP A 96 13.18 0.13 -16.35
N ALA A 97 13.57 0.55 -15.14
CA ALA A 97 13.43 -0.26 -13.94
C ALA A 97 11.94 -0.47 -13.61
N TYR A 98 11.14 0.58 -13.76
CA TYR A 98 9.69 0.50 -13.64
C TYR A 98 9.10 -0.50 -14.66
N ALA A 99 9.44 -0.40 -15.94
CA ALA A 99 8.98 -1.35 -16.95
C ALA A 99 9.40 -2.80 -16.64
N LYS A 100 10.65 -2.99 -16.17
CA LYS A 100 11.14 -4.30 -15.72
C LYS A 100 10.33 -4.83 -14.54
N ASN A 101 10.04 -4.00 -13.54
CA ASN A 101 9.29 -4.39 -12.36
C ASN A 101 7.87 -4.85 -12.70
N PHE A 102 7.21 -4.24 -13.70
CA PHE A 102 5.93 -4.74 -14.18
C PHE A 102 5.99 -6.22 -14.57
N HIS A 103 7.02 -6.64 -15.32
CA HIS A 103 7.17 -8.04 -15.73
C HIS A 103 7.48 -8.97 -14.56
N LEU A 104 8.30 -8.52 -13.60
CA LEU A 104 8.58 -9.28 -12.37
C LEU A 104 7.32 -9.48 -11.53
N LEU A 105 6.53 -8.41 -11.37
CA LEU A 105 5.26 -8.44 -10.64
C LEU A 105 4.27 -9.40 -11.29
N THR A 106 4.05 -9.29 -12.61
CA THR A 106 3.09 -10.16 -13.29
C THR A 106 3.47 -11.62 -13.15
N ALA A 107 4.75 -11.96 -13.33
CA ALA A 107 5.24 -13.33 -13.19
C ALA A 107 5.03 -13.87 -11.76
N ALA A 108 5.38 -13.07 -10.74
CA ALA A 108 5.23 -13.49 -9.34
C ALA A 108 3.76 -13.58 -8.91
N LEU A 109 2.91 -12.63 -9.32
CA LEU A 109 1.49 -12.61 -8.96
C LEU A 109 0.71 -13.76 -9.60
N GLU A 110 1.11 -14.22 -10.79
CA GLU A 110 0.56 -15.44 -11.40
C GLU A 110 0.75 -16.68 -10.51
N GLU A 111 1.73 -16.74 -9.63
CA GLU A 111 1.86 -17.90 -8.72
C GLU A 111 0.92 -17.84 -7.52
N HIS A 112 0.32 -16.66 -7.27
CA HIS A 112 -0.38 -16.40 -6.02
C HIS A 112 -1.86 -16.06 -6.14
N LEU A 113 -2.30 -15.58 -7.32
CA LEU A 113 -3.69 -15.22 -7.61
C LEU A 113 -4.40 -16.34 -8.37
N GLN A 114 -5.49 -16.85 -7.82
CA GLN A 114 -6.22 -17.99 -8.36
C GLN A 114 -7.58 -17.58 -8.95
N ALA A 115 -8.12 -18.40 -9.84
CA ALA A 115 -9.50 -18.22 -10.30
C ALA A 115 -10.47 -18.34 -9.13
N GLY A 116 -11.49 -17.49 -9.09
CA GLY A 116 -12.45 -17.38 -7.99
C GLY A 116 -11.99 -16.53 -6.81
N ASP A 117 -10.77 -15.98 -6.84
CA ASP A 117 -10.31 -15.08 -5.77
C ASP A 117 -11.14 -13.79 -5.69
N VAL A 118 -11.25 -13.25 -4.48
CA VAL A 118 -11.54 -11.84 -4.25
C VAL A 118 -10.21 -11.17 -3.96
N VAL A 119 -9.76 -10.32 -4.88
CA VAL A 119 -8.46 -9.64 -4.82
C VAL A 119 -8.66 -8.17 -4.53
N VAL A 120 -8.01 -7.65 -3.49
CA VAL A 120 -8.00 -6.22 -3.14
C VAL A 120 -6.60 -5.68 -3.38
N THR A 121 -6.48 -4.56 -4.10
CA THR A 121 -5.18 -3.94 -4.40
C THR A 121 -5.29 -2.40 -4.46
N HIS A 122 -4.20 -1.74 -4.85
CA HIS A 122 -4.17 -0.30 -5.08
C HIS A 122 -5.16 0.15 -6.15
N ASN A 123 -5.59 1.40 -6.07
CA ASN A 123 -6.43 2.00 -7.10
C ASN A 123 -5.62 2.52 -8.32
N PRO A 124 -6.29 2.77 -9.46
CA PRO A 124 -5.61 3.20 -10.69
C PRO A 124 -4.81 4.51 -10.58
N TRP A 125 -5.08 5.34 -9.56
CA TRP A 125 -4.41 6.61 -9.31
C TRP A 125 -3.39 6.55 -8.16
N GLY A 126 -3.12 5.36 -7.61
CA GLY A 126 -2.10 5.12 -6.61
C GLY A 126 -2.32 5.88 -5.30
N GLU A 127 -3.58 5.98 -4.87
CA GLU A 127 -4.06 6.66 -3.65
C GLU A 127 -3.63 8.12 -3.59
N TYR A 128 -2.40 8.37 -3.13
CA TYR A 128 -1.78 9.68 -3.05
C TYR A 128 -0.89 10.02 -4.27
N GLY A 129 -1.03 9.25 -5.35
CA GLY A 129 -0.24 9.41 -6.58
C GLY A 129 1.15 8.82 -6.45
N HIS A 130 1.24 7.59 -5.93
CA HIS A 130 2.48 6.81 -5.99
C HIS A 130 2.49 5.94 -7.26
N GLU A 131 3.53 6.11 -8.08
CA GLU A 131 3.66 5.45 -9.37
C GLU A 131 3.69 3.92 -9.24
N GLU A 132 4.40 3.40 -8.23
CA GLU A 132 4.47 1.95 -7.98
C GLU A 132 3.16 1.33 -7.48
N HIS A 133 2.25 2.12 -6.90
CA HIS A 133 0.91 1.65 -6.57
C HIS A 133 0.10 1.46 -7.85
N VAL A 134 0.20 2.42 -8.78
CA VAL A 134 -0.40 2.30 -10.12
C VAL A 134 0.18 1.09 -10.87
N GLN A 135 1.48 0.83 -10.73
CA GLN A 135 2.10 -0.36 -11.30
C GLN A 135 1.50 -1.66 -10.76
N VAL A 136 1.35 -1.78 -9.44
CA VAL A 136 0.79 -2.98 -8.82
C VAL A 136 -0.66 -3.18 -9.26
N PHE A 137 -1.48 -2.11 -9.27
CA PHE A 137 -2.83 -2.15 -9.84
C PHE A 137 -2.83 -2.70 -11.28
N ARG A 138 -1.86 -2.26 -12.10
CA ARG A 138 -1.75 -2.67 -13.51
C ARG A 138 -1.23 -4.09 -13.69
N ALA A 139 -0.33 -4.54 -12.83
CA ALA A 139 0.13 -5.93 -12.80
C ALA A 139 -1.00 -6.88 -12.39
N VAL A 140 -1.76 -6.56 -11.34
CA VAL A 140 -2.95 -7.35 -10.93
C VAL A 140 -3.99 -7.37 -12.05
N SER A 141 -4.27 -6.22 -12.68
CA SER A 141 -5.16 -6.14 -13.84
C SER A 141 -4.69 -7.00 -15.01
N HIS A 142 -3.38 -7.10 -15.24
CA HIS A 142 -2.81 -7.98 -16.25
C HIS A 142 -3.10 -9.46 -15.94
N VAL A 143 -2.88 -9.90 -14.70
CA VAL A 143 -3.16 -11.29 -14.30
C VAL A 143 -4.67 -11.58 -14.39
N LYS A 144 -5.54 -10.60 -14.08
CA LYS A 144 -7.00 -10.72 -14.24
C LYS A 144 -7.44 -11.04 -15.67
N ARG A 145 -6.71 -10.58 -16.70
CA ARG A 145 -7.03 -10.93 -18.10
C ARG A 145 -6.82 -12.42 -18.41
N GLN A 146 -5.95 -13.06 -17.64
CA GLN A 146 -5.62 -14.47 -17.80
C GLN A 146 -6.42 -15.39 -16.87
N ARG A 147 -7.01 -14.84 -15.80
CA ARG A 147 -7.66 -15.60 -14.73
C ARG A 147 -8.93 -14.91 -14.24
N ASP A 148 -10.00 -15.68 -14.12
CA ASP A 148 -11.27 -15.15 -13.66
C ASP A 148 -11.31 -15.00 -12.13
N PHE A 149 -10.96 -13.81 -11.64
CA PHE A 149 -11.13 -13.41 -10.24
C PHE A 149 -11.77 -12.03 -10.15
N ARG A 150 -12.39 -11.72 -9.01
CA ARG A 150 -12.97 -10.40 -8.75
C ARG A 150 -11.91 -9.48 -8.18
N MET A 151 -11.83 -8.26 -8.71
CA MET A 151 -10.79 -7.30 -8.34
C MET A 151 -11.43 -6.06 -7.72
N PHE A 152 -10.86 -5.63 -6.61
CA PHE A 152 -11.32 -4.51 -5.81
C PHE A 152 -10.16 -3.55 -5.54
N VAL A 153 -10.48 -2.27 -5.44
CA VAL A 153 -9.49 -1.22 -5.17
C VAL A 153 -9.90 -0.34 -4.00
N SER A 154 -8.90 0.19 -3.29
CA SER A 154 -9.10 1.09 -2.16
C SER A 154 -9.86 2.37 -2.55
N SER A 155 -10.65 2.92 -1.61
CA SER A 155 -11.38 4.19 -1.82
C SER A 155 -10.58 5.44 -1.43
N TYR A 156 -9.25 5.35 -1.31
CA TYR A 156 -8.41 6.47 -0.90
C TYR A 156 -7.97 7.34 -2.09
N VAL A 157 -7.96 8.64 -1.90
CA VAL A 157 -7.50 9.60 -2.92
C VAL A 157 -6.84 10.79 -2.26
N SER A 158 -5.77 11.33 -2.85
CA SER A 158 -5.27 12.65 -2.44
C SER A 158 -5.73 13.79 -3.35
N ASP A 159 -5.64 15.01 -2.83
CA ASP A 159 -5.83 16.24 -3.60
C ASP A 159 -4.93 16.33 -4.83
N ARG A 160 -3.73 15.72 -4.80
CA ARG A 160 -2.80 15.66 -5.94
C ARG A 160 -3.38 14.91 -7.15
N VAL A 161 -4.17 13.85 -6.92
CA VAL A 161 -4.61 12.91 -7.98
C VAL A 161 -6.11 12.86 -8.18
N LEU A 162 -6.86 13.78 -7.56
CA LEU A 162 -8.31 13.85 -7.66
C LEU A 162 -8.79 13.87 -9.12
N TYR A 163 -8.13 14.67 -9.98
CA TYR A 163 -8.42 14.73 -11.41
C TYR A 163 -8.29 13.34 -12.08
N PHE A 164 -7.25 12.58 -11.75
CA PHE A 164 -7.05 11.27 -12.36
C PHE A 164 -8.02 10.22 -11.80
N MET A 165 -8.38 10.30 -10.52
CA MET A 165 -9.42 9.48 -9.92
C MET A 165 -10.76 9.67 -10.64
N GLU A 166 -11.19 10.92 -10.84
CA GLU A 166 -12.46 11.23 -11.52
C GLU A 166 -12.51 10.67 -12.95
N ARG A 167 -11.36 10.64 -13.64
CA ARG A 167 -11.25 10.04 -14.97
C ARG A 167 -11.35 8.53 -14.97
N ASN A 168 -11.00 7.87 -13.87
CA ASN A 168 -11.07 6.42 -13.74
C ASN A 168 -12.45 5.90 -13.32
N VAL A 169 -13.39 6.77 -12.91
CA VAL A 169 -14.73 6.36 -12.44
C VAL A 169 -15.47 5.41 -13.38
N PRO A 170 -15.45 5.55 -14.72
CA PRO A 170 -16.11 4.60 -15.62
C PRO A 170 -15.60 3.15 -15.50
N ARG A 171 -14.40 2.94 -14.96
CA ARG A 171 -13.78 1.62 -14.73
C ARG A 171 -14.21 0.97 -13.42
N LEU A 172 -14.92 1.72 -12.57
CA LEU A 172 -15.36 1.27 -11.26
C LEU A 172 -16.82 0.81 -11.33
N GLY A 173 -17.08 -0.31 -10.67
CA GLY A 173 -18.40 -0.83 -10.40
C GLY A 173 -18.97 -0.28 -9.07
N ALA A 174 -19.89 -1.05 -8.51
CA ALA A 174 -20.50 -0.68 -7.23
C ALA A 174 -19.47 -0.73 -6.09
N PRO A 175 -19.53 0.21 -5.12
CA PRO A 175 -18.75 0.09 -3.90
C PRO A 175 -19.24 -1.10 -3.06
N SER A 176 -18.34 -1.62 -2.22
CA SER A 176 -18.73 -2.40 -1.04
C SER A 176 -19.56 -1.57 -0.07
N ALA A 177 -20.09 -2.23 0.96
CA ALA A 177 -20.54 -1.55 2.16
C ALA A 177 -19.38 -0.76 2.77
N LEU A 178 -19.72 0.27 3.56
CA LEU A 178 -18.74 0.94 4.42
C LEU A 178 -18.31 -0.05 5.50
N LEU A 179 -17.03 -0.35 5.54
CA LEU A 179 -16.41 -1.28 6.47
C LEU A 179 -15.66 -0.49 7.54
N ALA A 180 -15.87 -0.83 8.81
CA ALA A 180 -15.14 -0.18 9.89
C ALA A 180 -13.65 -0.51 9.78
N THR A 181 -12.79 0.50 9.87
CA THR A 181 -11.34 0.27 9.90
C THR A 181 -10.95 -0.41 11.23
N ASP A 182 -10.04 -1.37 11.17
CA ASP A 182 -9.50 -1.99 12.38
C ASP A 182 -8.36 -1.14 12.93
N LYS A 183 -8.71 -0.07 13.64
CA LYS A 183 -7.74 0.88 14.21
C LYS A 183 -6.81 0.23 15.23
N ALA A 184 -7.27 -0.81 15.93
CA ALA A 184 -6.47 -1.51 16.93
C ALA A 184 -5.39 -2.36 16.26
N LEU A 185 -5.76 -3.14 15.23
CA LEU A 185 -4.80 -3.85 14.40
C LEU A 185 -3.86 -2.88 13.69
N GLY A 186 -4.41 -1.82 13.09
CA GLY A 186 -3.65 -0.79 12.39
C GLY A 186 -2.56 -0.18 13.26
N ALA A 187 -2.90 0.27 14.47
CA ALA A 187 -1.93 0.81 15.43
C ALA A 187 -0.85 -0.22 15.82
N ARG A 188 -1.22 -1.49 16.02
CA ARG A 188 -0.27 -2.55 16.36
C ARG A 188 0.71 -2.82 15.21
N LEU A 189 0.23 -2.87 13.97
CA LEU A 189 1.08 -3.09 12.80
C LEU A 189 1.96 -1.87 12.49
N MET A 190 1.43 -0.66 12.64
CA MET A 190 2.22 0.58 12.55
C MET A 190 3.40 0.55 13.54
N GLN A 191 3.14 0.22 14.81
CA GLN A 191 4.19 0.10 15.82
C GLN A 191 5.23 -0.98 15.45
N HIS A 192 4.79 -2.08 14.84
CA HIS A 192 5.67 -3.14 14.35
C HIS A 192 6.60 -2.61 13.24
N TYR A 193 6.06 -1.97 12.21
CA TYR A 193 6.85 -1.34 11.14
C TYR A 193 7.79 -0.25 11.67
N GLN A 194 7.36 0.55 12.65
CA GLN A 194 8.20 1.54 13.31
C GLN A 194 9.35 0.89 14.08
N ALA A 195 9.11 -0.23 14.78
CA ALA A 195 10.15 -0.96 15.50
C ALA A 195 11.23 -1.54 14.56
N HIS A 196 10.87 -1.86 13.32
CA HIS A 196 11.79 -2.28 12.27
C HIS A 196 12.36 -1.13 11.44
N ASN A 197 12.02 0.13 11.72
CA ASN A 197 12.44 1.32 10.96
C ASN A 197 12.02 1.31 9.48
N CYS A 198 10.88 0.69 9.16
CA CYS A 198 10.34 0.63 7.80
C CYS A 198 8.92 1.21 7.65
N TRP A 199 8.35 1.83 8.70
CA TRP A 199 7.16 2.67 8.56
C TRP A 199 7.47 3.92 7.74
N THR A 200 6.74 4.13 6.64
CA THR A 200 6.99 5.22 5.68
C THR A 200 5.98 6.36 5.74
N TRP A 201 4.88 6.17 6.48
CA TRP A 201 3.84 7.17 6.65
C TRP A 201 4.03 8.03 7.91
N GLU A 202 3.04 8.87 8.25
CA GLU A 202 3.11 9.72 9.43
C GLU A 202 2.91 8.92 10.73
N ASP A 203 3.75 9.14 11.75
CA ASP A 203 3.73 8.37 13.02
C ASP A 203 2.43 8.52 13.81
N GLY A 204 1.70 9.62 13.58
CA GLY A 204 0.42 9.92 14.22
C GLY A 204 -0.80 9.65 13.33
N TYR A 205 -0.62 8.89 12.25
CA TYR A 205 -1.70 8.60 11.32
C TYR A 205 -2.89 7.96 12.05
N THR A 206 -4.07 8.48 11.76
CA THR A 206 -5.33 7.98 12.29
C THR A 206 -6.20 7.55 11.12
N TRP A 207 -6.54 6.27 11.06
CA TRP A 207 -7.44 5.74 10.05
C TRP A 207 -8.81 6.42 10.11
N PRO A 208 -9.45 6.62 8.95
CA PRO A 208 -10.85 7.03 8.90
C PRO A 208 -11.73 6.01 9.62
N ASP A 209 -12.92 6.39 10.09
CA ASP A 209 -13.81 5.44 10.79
C ASP A 209 -14.25 4.28 9.89
N TYR A 210 -14.39 4.57 8.59
CA TYR A 210 -14.81 3.61 7.59
C TYR A 210 -13.97 3.72 6.34
N GLU A 211 -13.86 2.61 5.61
CA GLU A 211 -13.38 2.55 4.25
C GLU A 211 -14.33 1.69 3.41
N CYS A 212 -14.16 1.73 2.10
CA CYS A 212 -14.86 0.84 1.19
C CYS A 212 -13.93 0.47 0.04
N PHE A 213 -14.34 -0.55 -0.71
CA PHE A 213 -13.62 -0.99 -1.88
C PHE A 213 -14.52 -0.94 -3.11
N TYR A 214 -13.96 -0.51 -4.24
CA TYR A 214 -14.66 -0.47 -5.51
C TYR A 214 -14.31 -1.71 -6.32
N GLU A 215 -15.32 -2.45 -6.77
CA GLU A 215 -15.09 -3.49 -7.78
C GLU A 215 -14.58 -2.82 -9.07
N VAL A 216 -13.58 -3.41 -9.70
CA VAL A 216 -13.09 -2.96 -11.01
C VAL A 216 -13.84 -3.73 -12.08
N SER A 217 -14.74 -3.05 -12.78
CA SER A 217 -15.57 -3.64 -13.84
C SER A 217 -14.77 -3.85 -15.12
N ASP A 218 -13.97 -2.85 -15.50
CA ASP A 218 -13.12 -2.87 -16.69
C ASP A 218 -11.83 -2.07 -16.44
N PRO A 219 -10.70 -2.73 -16.07
CA PRO A 219 -9.45 -2.04 -15.77
C PRO A 219 -8.82 -1.34 -16.98
N ASP A 220 -9.19 -1.75 -18.19
CA ASP A 220 -8.68 -1.21 -19.46
C ASP A 220 -9.71 -0.31 -20.17
N GLY A 221 -10.86 -0.09 -19.53
CA GLY A 221 -11.95 0.74 -20.06
C GLY A 221 -11.51 2.19 -20.34
N PRO A 222 -12.25 2.93 -21.17
CA PRO A 222 -11.90 4.30 -21.50
C PRO A 222 -11.96 5.19 -20.24
N LEU A 223 -11.00 6.10 -20.12
CA LEU A 223 -11.09 7.19 -19.16
C LEU A 223 -12.26 8.11 -19.51
N ARG A 224 -12.87 8.72 -18.50
CA ARG A 224 -13.85 9.80 -18.70
C ARG A 224 -13.19 10.95 -19.47
N ALA A 225 -13.94 11.51 -20.42
CA ALA A 225 -13.59 12.75 -21.11
C ALA A 225 -13.62 13.95 -20.14
N ASP A 226 -12.94 15.04 -20.49
CA ASP A 226 -12.81 16.23 -19.62
C ASP A 226 -14.12 17.02 -19.40
N GLU A 227 -15.25 16.60 -20.00
CA GLU A 227 -16.49 17.39 -19.99
C GLU A 227 -17.42 17.12 -18.78
N ARG A 228 -17.35 18.07 -17.83
CA ARG A 228 -18.42 18.73 -17.04
C ARG A 228 -19.42 17.94 -16.17
N THR A 229 -19.15 16.70 -15.79
CA THR A 229 -19.85 16.11 -14.63
C THR A 229 -18.89 15.41 -13.67
N MET A 230 -18.73 16.00 -12.49
CA MET A 230 -18.08 15.34 -11.35
C MET A 230 -18.92 14.13 -10.92
N SER A 231 -18.26 13.03 -10.56
CA SER A 231 -18.95 11.90 -9.93
C SER A 231 -18.86 12.06 -8.43
N SER A 232 -19.97 11.87 -7.71
CA SER A 232 -19.91 11.65 -6.27
C SER A 232 -19.54 10.18 -6.01
N LEU A 233 -18.35 9.96 -5.46
CA LEU A 233 -17.91 8.67 -4.94
C LEU A 233 -17.54 8.83 -3.47
N PRO A 234 -18.05 7.98 -2.55
CA PRO A 234 -17.53 7.95 -1.19
C PRO A 234 -16.05 7.54 -1.20
N VAL A 235 -15.19 8.49 -0.88
CA VAL A 235 -13.73 8.30 -0.86
C VAL A 235 -13.14 8.86 0.43
N ASN A 236 -12.05 8.25 0.88
CA ASN A 236 -11.24 8.77 1.97
C ASN A 236 -10.19 9.72 1.40
N VAL A 237 -10.31 11.01 1.71
CA VAL A 237 -9.41 12.05 1.16
C VAL A 237 -8.18 12.20 2.04
N ILE A 238 -7.00 12.05 1.43
CA ILE A 238 -5.69 12.34 2.00
C ILE A 238 -5.30 13.75 1.59
N PHE A 239 -5.18 14.67 2.54
CA PHE A 239 -4.66 16.00 2.25
C PHE A 239 -3.14 15.95 2.28
N LEU A 240 -2.52 16.00 1.11
CA LEU A 240 -1.07 16.16 1.04
C LEU A 240 -0.78 17.63 1.29
N ASP A 241 -0.06 17.88 2.38
CA ASP A 241 0.39 19.18 2.86
C ASP A 241 1.44 19.82 1.90
N GLU A 242 1.21 19.79 0.58
CA GLU A 242 2.14 20.30 -0.44
C GLU A 242 2.36 21.81 -0.36
N GLN A 243 1.56 22.51 0.46
CA GLN A 243 1.73 23.92 0.78
C GLN A 243 2.43 24.20 2.13
N THR A 244 2.75 23.19 2.97
CA THR A 244 3.49 23.44 4.21
C THR A 244 5.01 23.41 3.98
N LEU A 245 5.58 24.62 4.04
CA LEU A 245 7.00 25.00 3.94
C LEU A 245 8.00 23.88 4.32
N VAL A 246 9.05 23.74 3.50
CA VAL A 246 10.21 22.82 3.58
C VAL A 246 10.74 22.55 5.01
N TRP A 247 10.61 23.51 5.91
CA TRP A 247 10.94 23.40 7.34
C TRP A 247 10.22 22.25 8.07
N SER A 248 8.98 21.92 7.68
CA SER A 248 8.20 20.82 8.29
C SER A 248 8.84 19.46 8.02
N ARG A 249 9.50 19.27 6.87
CA ARG A 249 10.20 18.02 6.52
C ARG A 249 11.51 17.86 7.30
N VAL A 250 12.25 18.95 7.48
CA VAL A 250 13.49 18.98 8.28
C VAL A 250 13.18 18.74 9.77
N LEU A 251 12.15 19.41 10.31
CA LEU A 251 11.68 19.20 11.68
C LEU A 251 11.16 17.78 11.91
N ARG A 252 10.48 17.18 10.93
CA ARG A 252 10.05 15.78 10.97
C ARG A 252 11.25 14.82 11.05
N SER A 253 12.27 15.01 10.23
CA SER A 253 13.50 14.19 10.27
C SER A 253 14.23 14.32 11.63
N MET A 254 14.32 15.53 12.18
CA MET A 254 14.94 15.76 13.49
C MET A 254 14.13 15.13 14.64
N ARG A 255 12.79 15.21 14.61
CA ARG A 255 11.93 14.55 15.61
C ARG A 255 12.08 13.03 15.58
N ARG A 256 12.16 12.42 14.39
CA ARG A 256 12.40 10.96 14.26
C ARG A 256 13.69 10.52 14.93
N ARG A 257 14.78 11.29 14.77
CA ARG A 257 16.08 11.01 15.43
C ARG A 257 16.04 11.18 16.94
N LEU A 258 15.29 12.17 17.44
CA LEU A 258 15.17 12.41 18.88
C LEU A 258 14.30 11.34 19.56
N GLY A 259 13.19 10.94 18.93
CA GLY A 259 12.27 9.93 19.44
C GLY A 259 12.91 8.54 19.54
N THR A 260 13.65 8.13 18.51
CA THR A 260 14.42 6.86 18.54
C THR A 260 15.52 6.88 19.59
N MET A 261 16.19 8.01 19.82
CA MET A 261 17.20 8.14 20.87
C MET A 261 16.59 8.02 22.27
N ILE A 262 15.46 8.68 22.53
CA ILE A 262 14.74 8.61 23.81
C ILE A 262 14.20 7.20 24.06
N HIS A 263 13.64 6.56 23.05
CA HIS A 263 13.14 5.18 23.17
C HIS A 263 14.27 4.17 23.43
N ARG A 264 15.48 4.43 22.93
CA ARG A 264 16.67 3.60 23.19
C ARG A 264 17.23 3.79 24.60
N LEU A 265 17.08 4.99 25.17
CA LEU A 265 17.48 5.32 26.55
C LEU A 265 16.50 4.79 27.60
N LEU A 266 15.23 4.60 27.25
CA LEU A 266 14.17 4.18 28.18
C LEU A 266 13.88 2.67 28.16
N ARG A 267 14.61 1.85 27.39
CA ARG A 267 14.48 0.39 27.47
C ARG A 267 15.08 -0.12 28.79
N PRO A 268 14.30 -0.79 29.66
CA PRO A 268 14.87 -1.45 30.83
C PRO A 268 15.78 -2.60 30.39
N ALA A 269 16.95 -2.72 31.00
CA ALA A 269 17.86 -3.82 30.75
C ALA A 269 17.19 -5.14 31.18
N HIS A 270 16.88 -6.01 30.21
CA HIS A 270 16.41 -7.36 30.52
C HIS A 270 17.51 -8.12 31.26
N HIS A 271 17.27 -8.42 32.54
CA HIS A 271 18.10 -9.31 33.34
C HIS A 271 17.95 -10.74 32.79
N GLN A 272 18.98 -11.27 32.14
CA GLN A 272 19.08 -12.70 31.84
C GLN A 272 19.21 -13.49 33.14
N PRO A 273 18.43 -14.57 33.35
CA PRO A 273 18.60 -15.42 34.51
C PRO A 273 19.92 -16.22 34.39
N LYS A 274 20.72 -16.19 35.46
CA LYS A 274 21.95 -16.97 35.57
C LYS A 274 21.65 -18.47 35.46
N HIS A 275 22.25 -19.12 34.47
CA HIS A 275 22.32 -20.58 34.39
C HIS A 275 22.97 -21.12 35.67
N LYS A 276 22.26 -21.97 36.41
CA LYS A 276 22.86 -22.86 37.41
C LYS A 276 23.55 -24.00 36.65
N THR A 277 24.88 -24.03 36.72
CA THR A 277 25.70 -25.20 36.43
C THR A 277 25.32 -26.33 37.38
N ARG A 278 24.95 -27.48 36.83
CA ARG A 278 24.92 -28.78 37.51
C ARG A 278 26.26 -29.47 37.22
N GLU A 279 27.07 -29.69 38.24
CA GLU A 279 28.05 -30.79 38.29
C GLU A 279 28.09 -31.33 39.73
N ALA A 280 28.08 -32.67 39.82
CA ALA A 280 28.13 -33.56 40.99
C ALA A 280 26.94 -33.54 41.97
#